data_AF-A0A947ZX78-F1
#
_entry.id   AF-A0A947ZX78-F1
#
_cell.length_a   1.000
_cell.length_b   1.000
_cell.length_c   1.000
_cell.angle_alpha   90.00
_cell.angle_beta   90.00
_cell.angle_gamma   90.00
#
_symmetry.space_group_name_H-M   'P 1'
#
loop_
_entity.id
_entity.type
_entity.pdbx_description
1 polymer ?
#
loop_
_entity_poly.entity_id
_entity_poly.type
_entity_poly.pdbx_seq_one_letter_code
_entity_poly.pdbx_strand_id
1 'polypeptide(L)'
;MKSLKGTRTEKNLLKSFAGESQARNRYTYFASVAKKEGYGQIAWMFSETAENEKEHAKKFFKFLEGGGVEITAMYPAGKIGT
;
A
#
# COMPACT_ATOMS: atom_id res chain seq x y z
N MET A 1 2.32 -26.01 0.84
CA MET A 1 2.51 -25.34 -0.48
C MET A 1 3.96 -25.51 -0.91
N LYS A 2 4.24 -25.47 -2.22
CA LYS A 2 5.62 -25.37 -2.72
C LYS A 2 6.17 -23.97 -2.42
N SER A 3 7.50 -23.86 -2.30
CA SER A 3 8.16 -22.57 -2.07
C SER A 3 7.89 -21.59 -3.21
N LEU A 4 7.75 -20.31 -2.86
CA LEU A 4 7.58 -19.20 -3.80
C LEU A 4 8.91 -18.58 -4.27
N LYS A 5 10.04 -18.93 -3.64
CA LYS A 5 11.37 -18.39 -3.96
C LYS A 5 11.67 -18.44 -5.46
N GLY A 6 12.05 -17.30 -6.04
CA GLY A 6 12.41 -17.15 -7.45
C GLY A 6 11.23 -17.14 -8.43
N THR A 7 10.00 -17.36 -7.95
CA THR A 7 8.83 -17.40 -8.83
C THR A 7 8.34 -16.02 -9.23
N ARG A 8 7.56 -15.96 -10.30
CA ARG A 8 6.80 -14.74 -10.66
C ARG A 8 5.82 -14.33 -9.55
N THR A 9 5.28 -15.30 -8.80
CA THR A 9 4.35 -15.05 -7.70
C THR A 9 5.03 -14.33 -6.54
N GLU A 10 6.25 -14.71 -6.16
CA GLU A 10 7.03 -13.98 -5.13
C GLU A 10 7.26 -12.52 -5.53
N LYS A 11 7.69 -12.29 -6.79
CA LYS A 11 7.86 -10.93 -7.32
C LYS A 11 6.56 -10.14 -7.32
N ASN A 12 5.45 -10.76 -7.72
CA ASN A 12 4.14 -10.09 -7.73
C ASN A 12 3.66 -9.75 -6.32
N LEU A 13 3.85 -10.65 -5.34
CA LEU A 13 3.51 -10.40 -3.95
C LEU A 13 4.31 -9.22 -3.38
N LEU A 14 5.61 -9.14 -3.67
CA LEU A 14 6.41 -8.00 -3.23
C LEU A 14 6.01 -6.69 -3.93
N LYS A 15 5.68 -6.73 -5.23
CA LYS A 15 5.13 -5.56 -5.94
C LYS A 15 3.83 -5.07 -5.34
N SER A 16 2.91 -5.99 -5.01
CA SER A 16 1.64 -5.68 -4.33
C SER A 16 1.89 -5.10 -2.95
N PHE A 17 2.74 -5.71 -2.13
CA PHE A 17 3.12 -5.18 -0.82
C PHE A 17 3.67 -3.75 -0.90
N ALA A 18 4.58 -3.48 -1.82
CA ALA A 18 5.15 -2.15 -2.03
C ALA A 18 4.10 -1.15 -2.54
N GLY A 19 3.15 -1.59 -3.38
CA GLY A 19 2.03 -0.78 -3.85
C GLY A 19 1.08 -0.37 -2.73
N GLU A 20 0.60 -1.33 -1.94
CA GLU A 20 -0.33 -1.09 -0.83
C GLU A 20 0.32 -0.25 0.28
N SER A 21 1.61 -0.46 0.54
CA SER A 21 2.36 0.36 1.51
C SER A 21 2.39 1.83 1.09
N GLN A 22 2.59 2.12 -0.19
CA GLN A 22 2.55 3.49 -0.71
C GLN A 22 1.11 4.04 -0.77
N ALA A 23 0.12 3.20 -1.09
CA ALA A 23 -1.29 3.59 -1.09
C ALA A 23 -1.76 4.03 0.30
N ARG A 24 -1.46 3.24 1.33
CA ARG A 24 -1.72 3.60 2.73
C ARG A 24 -1.20 4.99 3.09
N ASN A 25 0.05 5.28 2.74
CA ASN A 25 0.66 6.58 3.01
C ASN A 25 -0.07 7.71 2.28
N ARG A 26 -0.36 7.54 0.97
CA ARG A 26 -1.10 8.55 0.20
C ARG A 26 -2.49 8.81 0.77
N TYR A 27 -3.25 7.77 1.11
CA TYR A 27 -4.57 7.94 1.72
C TYR A 27 -4.50 8.62 3.08
N THR A 28 -3.48 8.33 3.88
CA THR A 28 -3.26 9.05 5.14
C THR A 28 -3.00 10.55 4.91
N TYR A 29 -2.24 10.90 3.86
CA TYR A 29 -2.03 12.30 3.48
C TYR A 29 -3.33 12.97 3.03
N PHE A 30 -4.12 12.27 2.21
CA PHE A 30 -5.40 12.80 1.72
C PHE A 30 -6.44 12.94 2.83
N ALA A 31 -6.45 12.03 3.81
CA ALA A 31 -7.26 12.19 5.02
C ALA A 31 -6.90 13.49 5.77
N SER A 32 -5.61 13.80 5.89
CA SER A 32 -5.16 15.04 6.52
C SER A 32 -5.61 16.29 5.76
N VAL A 33 -5.52 16.28 4.42
CA VAL A 33 -6.00 17.37 3.57
C VAL A 33 -7.52 17.55 3.71
N ALA A 34 -8.28 16.47 3.53
CA ALA A 34 -9.75 16.50 3.65
C ALA A 34 -10.20 17.04 5.02
N LYS A 35 -9.48 16.69 6.10
CA LYS A 35 -9.76 17.22 7.44
C LYS A 35 -9.50 18.73 7.53
N LYS A 36 -8.42 19.23 6.92
CA LYS A 36 -8.09 20.67 6.89
C LYS A 36 -9.12 21.48 6.10
N GLU A 37 -9.69 20.90 5.05
CA GLU A 37 -10.72 21.52 4.21
C GLU A 37 -12.14 21.41 4.78
N GLY A 38 -12.30 20.79 5.96
CA GLY A 38 -13.61 20.65 6.63
C GLY A 38 -14.45 19.45 6.16
N TYR A 39 -13.91 18.59 5.29
CA TYR A 39 -14.59 17.38 4.81
C TYR A 39 -14.42 16.20 5.77
N GLY A 40 -15.04 16.27 6.94
CA GLY A 40 -14.88 15.28 8.01
C GLY A 40 -15.19 13.83 7.61
N GLN A 41 -16.30 13.59 6.90
CA GLN A 41 -16.67 12.24 6.44
C GLN A 41 -15.67 11.69 5.42
N ILE A 42 -15.17 12.54 4.51
CA ILE A 42 -14.19 12.15 3.49
C ILE A 42 -12.84 11.83 4.16
N ALA A 43 -12.44 12.62 5.16
CA ALA A 43 -11.23 12.35 5.95
C ALA A 43 -11.31 10.99 6.66
N TRP A 44 -12.47 10.65 7.22
CA TRP A 44 -12.71 9.33 7.82
C TRP A 44 -12.62 8.21 6.78
N MET A 45 -13.27 8.37 5.61
CA MET A 45 -13.20 7.38 4.53
C MET A 45 -11.77 7.11 4.06
N PHE A 46 -10.96 8.16 3.87
CA PHE A 46 -9.54 7.98 3.51
C PHE A 46 -8.74 7.28 4.62
N SER A 47 -9.02 7.59 5.89
CA SER A 47 -8.34 6.94 7.02
C SER A 47 -8.70 5.46 7.10
N GLU A 48 -9.98 5.12 6.92
CA GLU A 48 -10.43 3.72 6.89
C GLU A 48 -9.84 2.96 5.71
N THR A 49 -9.79 3.58 4.53
CA THR A 49 -9.15 3.01 3.35
C THR A 49 -7.66 2.75 3.60
N ALA A 50 -6.95 3.69 4.24
CA ALA A 50 -5.55 3.50 4.60
C ALA A 50 -5.32 2.30 5.53
N GLU A 51 -6.24 2.04 6.46
CA GLU A 51 -6.17 0.86 7.33
C GLU A 51 -6.53 -0.44 6.60
N ASN A 52 -7.43 -0.39 5.62
CA ASN A 52 -7.69 -1.54 4.74
C ASN A 52 -6.43 -1.90 3.93
N GLU A 53 -5.74 -0.91 3.35
CA GLU A 53 -4.48 -1.18 2.63
C GLU A 53 -3.37 -1.70 3.55
N LYS A 54 -3.38 -1.32 4.83
CA LYS A 54 -2.48 -1.92 5.82
C LYS A 54 -2.71 -3.43 5.95
N GLU A 55 -3.96 -3.87 6.04
CA GLU A 55 -4.28 -5.29 6.16
C GLU A 55 -4.04 -6.04 4.84
N HIS A 56 -4.26 -5.42 3.68
CA HIS A 56 -3.85 -5.97 2.37
C HIS A 56 -2.34 -6.18 2.30
N ALA A 57 -1.55 -5.14 2.61
CA ALA A 57 -0.09 -5.19 2.64
C ALA A 57 0.41 -6.29 3.58
N LYS A 58 -0.13 -6.35 4.80
CA LYS A 58 0.20 -7.37 5.79
C LYS A 58 -0.11 -8.78 5.31
N LYS A 59 -1.23 -8.99 4.60
CA LYS A 59 -1.58 -10.29 4.02
C LYS A 59 -0.58 -10.69 2.93
N PHE A 60 -0.24 -9.80 2.01
CA PHE A 60 0.76 -10.08 0.96
C PHE A 60 2.15 -10.36 1.55
N PHE A 61 2.57 -9.58 2.53
CA PHE A 61 3.86 -9.75 3.19
C PHE A 61 3.98 -11.11 3.91
N LYS A 62 2.89 -11.58 4.55
CA LYS A 62 2.86 -12.91 5.21
C LYS A 62 3.08 -14.09 4.27
N PHE A 63 2.89 -13.93 2.95
CA PHE A 63 3.16 -14.99 1.98
C PHE A 63 4.65 -15.05 1.57
N LEU A 64 5.44 -14.02 1.84
CA LEU A 64 6.85 -13.98 1.47
C LEU A 64 7.70 -14.82 2.45
N GLU A 65 8.71 -15.49 1.91
CA GLU A 65 9.54 -16.47 2.64
C GLU A 65 10.86 -15.85 3.15
N GLY A 66 10.95 -14.53 3.21
CA GLY A 66 12.14 -13.78 3.65
C GLY A 66 13.29 -13.75 2.65
N GLY A 67 14.35 -12.99 2.99
CA GLY A 67 15.46 -12.68 2.09
C GLY A 67 15.19 -11.49 1.17
N GLY A 68 16.16 -11.15 0.32
CA GLY A 68 16.03 -10.07 -0.66
C GLY A 68 15.34 -10.54 -1.94
N VAL A 69 14.37 -9.76 -2.41
CA VAL A 69 13.74 -9.95 -3.72
C VAL A 69 13.77 -8.62 -4.44
N GLU A 70 14.38 -8.60 -5.63
CA GLU A 70 14.42 -7.40 -6.45
C GLU A 70 13.15 -7.30 -7.30
N ILE A 71 12.53 -6.12 -7.30
CA ILE A 71 11.37 -5.79 -8.12
C ILE A 71 11.61 -4.49 -8.90
N THR A 72 11.13 -4.47 -10.14
CA THR A 72 10.96 -3.25 -10.93
C THR A 72 9.47 -2.97 -11.07
N ALA A 73 9.03 -1.79 -10.63
CA ALA A 73 7.65 -1.35 -10.69
C ALA A 73 7.58 0.18 -10.79
N MET A 74 6.51 0.68 -11.38
CA MET A 74 6.18 2.10 -11.42
C MET A 74 5.08 2.38 -10.40
N TYR A 75 5.19 3.51 -9.69
CA TYR A 75 4.20 3.94 -8.72
C TYR A 75 3.85 5.41 -8.96
N PRO A 76 2.63 5.85 -8.58
CA PRO A 76 2.25 7.25 -8.71
C PRO A 76 3.18 8.15 -7.89
N ALA A 77 3.90 9.05 -8.58
CA ALA A 77 4.54 10.21 -7.98
C ALA A 77 3.54 11.37 -8.05
N GLY A 78 3.14 11.91 -6.89
CA GLY A 78 2.06 12.90 -6.82
C GLY A 78 2.30 13.96 -5.75
N LYS A 79 1.49 15.02 -5.80
CA LYS A 79 1.45 16.09 -4.80
C LYS A 79 0.35 15.80 -3.77
N ILE A 80 0.52 16.33 -2.56
CA ILE A 80 -0.50 16.30 -1.51
C ILE A 80 -1.27 17.62 -1.62
N GLY A 81 -2.55 17.55 -1.99
CA GLY A 81 -3.37 18.75 -2.24
C GLY A 81 -3.20 19.32 -3.65
N THR A 82 -3.95 20.40 -3.94
CA THR A 82 -3.88 21.18 -5.19
C THR A 82 -2.75 22.19 -5.16
#